data_AF-V4HAT5-F1
#
_entry.id   AF-V4HAT5-F1
#
_cell.length_a   1.000
_cell.length_b   1.000
_cell.length_c   1.000
_cell.angle_alpha   90.00
_cell.angle_beta   90.00
_cell.angle_gamma   90.00
#
_symmetry.space_group_name_H-M   'P 1'
#
loop_
_entity.id
_entity.type
_entity.pdbx_description
1 polymer ?
#
loop_
_entity_poly.entity_id
_entity_poly.type
_entity_poly.pdbx_seq_one_letter_code
_entity_poly.pdbx_strand_id
1 'polypeptide(L)'
;MSGPPADGDGPPDGTADADGRSTDGGERRRTATFETRHADPAAAATVAAALRPDNTAQIRTEADGTTVRTRVERDRTGGLQSSADDYLVNLAVAEEVVASARETTAAADDAGTVDAGTDDAETNRETRTDADADANTDTDTQ
;
A
#
# COMPACT_ATOMS: atom_id res chain seq x y z
N MET A 1 -23.71 -66.67 -45.12
CA MET A 1 -23.06 -66.56 -43.81
C MET A 1 -22.80 -65.08 -43.58
N SER A 2 -23.57 -64.46 -42.68
CA SER A 2 -23.41 -63.06 -42.27
C SER A 2 -22.24 -62.94 -41.31
N GLY A 3 -21.31 -62.02 -41.58
CA GLY A 3 -20.39 -61.48 -40.57
C GLY A 3 -21.01 -60.22 -39.94
N PRO A 4 -20.78 -59.95 -38.64
CA PRO A 4 -21.32 -58.76 -37.98
C PRO A 4 -20.56 -57.48 -38.40
N PRO A 5 -21.18 -56.28 -38.30
CA PRO A 5 -20.46 -55.03 -38.41
C PRO A 5 -19.53 -54.86 -37.20
N ALA A 6 -18.30 -54.43 -37.45
CA ALA A 6 -17.37 -54.02 -36.41
C ALA A 6 -17.79 -52.63 -35.90
N ASP A 7 -18.52 -52.61 -34.78
CA ASP A 7 -18.58 -51.44 -33.91
C ASP A 7 -17.20 -51.26 -33.28
N GLY A 8 -16.43 -50.35 -33.87
CA GLY A 8 -15.14 -49.89 -33.36
C GLY A 8 -15.22 -48.41 -33.04
N ASP A 9 -15.97 -48.08 -31.99
CA ASP A 9 -15.84 -46.80 -31.28
C ASP A 9 -14.38 -46.72 -30.81
N GLY A 10 -13.59 -45.90 -31.49
CA GLY A 10 -12.18 -45.70 -31.18
C GLY A 10 -12.05 -45.12 -29.77
N PRO A 11 -11.03 -45.53 -28.99
CA PRO A 11 -10.84 -45.02 -27.63
C PRO A 11 -10.68 -43.49 -27.66
N PRO A 12 -11.16 -42.76 -26.63
CA PRO A 12 -10.85 -41.35 -26.51
C PRO A 12 -9.33 -41.19 -26.45
N ASP A 13 -8.84 -40.25 -27.26
CA ASP A 13 -7.44 -39.87 -27.38
C ASP A 13 -6.93 -39.31 -26.04
N GLY A 14 -6.62 -40.23 -25.13
CA GLY A 14 -6.05 -39.99 -23.83
C GLY A 14 -4.71 -40.67 -23.78
N THR A 15 -3.67 -40.01 -24.30
CA THR A 15 -2.28 -40.40 -24.04
C THR A 15 -2.01 -40.28 -22.55
N ALA A 16 -2.15 -41.40 -21.84
CA ALA A 16 -1.64 -41.58 -20.50
C ALA A 16 -0.13 -41.79 -20.58
N ASP A 17 0.64 -40.80 -20.14
CA ASP A 17 2.06 -40.99 -19.86
C ASP A 17 2.22 -42.06 -18.77
N ALA A 18 3.24 -42.91 -18.91
CA ALA A 18 3.48 -44.12 -18.12
C ALA A 18 3.75 -43.92 -16.62
N ASP A 19 3.60 -42.69 -16.10
CA ASP A 19 3.81 -42.32 -14.70
C ASP A 19 2.49 -42.15 -13.90
N GLY A 20 1.33 -42.49 -14.48
CA GLY A 20 0.05 -42.41 -13.76
C GLY A 20 -0.34 -41.00 -13.30
N ARG A 21 0.35 -39.97 -13.80
CA ARG A 21 0.01 -38.58 -13.51
C ARG A 21 -1.06 -38.15 -14.49
N SER A 22 -2.33 -38.30 -14.10
CA SER A 22 -3.45 -37.74 -14.83
C SER A 22 -3.17 -36.27 -15.18
N THR A 23 -3.04 -36.00 -16.47
CA THR A 23 -3.03 -34.66 -17.07
C THR A 23 -4.44 -34.06 -17.16
N ASP A 24 -5.43 -34.66 -16.49
CA ASP A 24 -6.72 -34.06 -16.11
C ASP A 24 -6.56 -32.95 -15.04
N GLY A 25 -5.41 -32.27 -15.05
CA GLY A 25 -5.13 -31.10 -14.27
C GLY A 25 -5.76 -29.87 -14.90
N GLY A 26 -7.07 -29.90 -15.16
CA GLY A 26 -7.83 -28.68 -15.37
C GLY A 26 -7.64 -27.77 -14.16
N GLU A 27 -6.77 -26.78 -14.30
CA GLU A 27 -6.71 -25.49 -13.59
C GLU A 27 -7.36 -25.45 -12.19
N ARG A 28 -7.00 -26.36 -11.27
CA ARG A 28 -7.51 -26.25 -9.89
C ARG A 28 -6.89 -25.00 -9.28
N ARG A 29 -7.62 -23.89 -9.19
CA ARG A 29 -7.15 -22.70 -8.49
C ARG A 29 -7.09 -22.99 -6.99
N ARG A 30 -6.02 -22.51 -6.36
CA ARG A 30 -5.82 -22.51 -4.92
C ARG A 30 -6.04 -21.07 -4.46
N THR A 31 -6.76 -20.91 -3.36
CA THR A 31 -7.15 -19.60 -2.86
C THR A 31 -6.70 -19.45 -1.41
N ALA A 32 -6.15 -18.29 -1.07
CA ALA A 32 -5.91 -17.86 0.30
C ALA A 32 -6.72 -16.59 0.58
N THR A 33 -7.22 -16.46 1.80
CA THR A 33 -7.91 -15.26 2.27
C THR A 33 -7.26 -14.79 3.57
N PHE A 34 -6.89 -13.52 3.61
CA PHE A 34 -6.30 -12.84 4.77
C PHE A 34 -7.29 -11.80 5.26
N GLU A 35 -7.51 -11.75 6.57
CA GLU A 35 -8.39 -10.78 7.21
C GLU A 35 -7.65 -10.13 8.38
N THR A 36 -7.51 -8.81 8.34
CA THR A 36 -6.92 -8.01 9.41
C THR A 36 -7.91 -6.98 9.92
N ARG A 37 -7.85 -6.71 11.24
CA ARG A 37 -8.70 -5.71 11.90
C ARG A 37 -7.85 -4.50 12.27
N HIS A 38 -8.39 -3.32 12.01
CA HIS A 38 -7.75 -2.04 12.28
C HIS A 38 -8.56 -1.22 13.29
N ALA A 39 -7.94 -0.20 13.87
CA ALA A 39 -8.51 0.59 14.96
C ALA A 39 -9.83 1.29 14.57
N ASP A 40 -9.94 1.76 13.33
CA ASP A 40 -11.10 2.46 12.80
C ASP A 40 -11.22 2.26 11.27
N PRO A 41 -12.39 2.59 10.67
CA PRO A 41 -12.59 2.41 9.24
C PRO A 41 -11.65 3.23 8.35
N ALA A 42 -11.20 4.39 8.82
CA ALA A 42 -10.25 5.21 8.07
C ALA A 42 -8.88 4.53 8.01
N ALA A 43 -8.43 3.92 9.10
CA ALA A 43 -7.21 3.11 9.13
C ALA A 43 -7.28 1.94 8.14
N ALA A 44 -8.39 1.18 8.16
CA ALA A 44 -8.60 0.08 7.23
C ALA A 44 -8.59 0.54 5.76
N ALA A 45 -9.25 1.67 5.46
CA ALA A 45 -9.25 2.25 4.11
C ALA A 45 -7.86 2.68 3.66
N THR A 46 -7.07 3.31 4.54
CA THR A 46 -5.69 3.74 4.22
C THR A 46 -4.78 2.55 3.98
N VAL A 47 -4.86 1.48 4.81
CA VAL A 47 -4.09 0.24 4.60
C VAL A 47 -4.46 -0.41 3.26
N ALA A 48 -5.76 -0.54 2.96
CA ALA A 48 -6.19 -1.09 1.68
C ALA A 48 -5.69 -0.24 0.50
N ALA A 49 -5.70 1.09 0.61
CA ALA A 49 -5.16 1.98 -0.41
C ALA A 49 -3.65 1.83 -0.60
N ALA A 50 -2.90 1.63 0.50
CA ALA A 50 -1.45 1.40 0.47
C ALA A 50 -1.07 0.06 -0.19
N LEU A 51 -1.94 -0.97 -0.08
CA LEU A 51 -1.75 -2.28 -0.70
C LEU A 51 -2.14 -2.33 -2.19
N ARG A 52 -2.97 -1.41 -2.66
CA ARG A 52 -3.46 -1.39 -4.06
C ARG A 52 -2.38 -1.44 -5.14
N PRO A 53 -1.22 -0.78 -5.02
CA PRO A 53 -0.20 -0.78 -6.06
C PRO A 53 0.34 -2.17 -6.41
N ASP A 54 0.42 -3.08 -5.43
CA ASP A 54 0.92 -4.45 -5.63
C ASP A 54 -0.16 -5.46 -6.00
N ASN A 55 -1.43 -5.02 -6.05
CA ASN A 55 -2.52 -5.90 -6.44
C ASN A 55 -2.42 -6.26 -7.92
N THR A 56 -2.12 -7.54 -8.17
CA THR A 56 -2.23 -8.14 -9.50
C THR A 56 -3.66 -8.58 -9.79
N ALA A 57 -3.98 -9.01 -11.02
CA ALA A 57 -5.31 -9.54 -11.37
C ALA A 57 -5.74 -10.78 -10.53
N GLN A 58 -4.78 -11.40 -9.85
CA GLN A 58 -4.96 -12.57 -8.98
C GLN A 58 -5.04 -12.20 -7.49
N ILE A 59 -4.92 -10.91 -7.15
CA ILE A 59 -4.95 -10.38 -5.78
C ILE A 59 -6.02 -9.31 -5.70
N ARG A 60 -6.94 -9.47 -4.75
CA ARG A 60 -8.01 -8.50 -4.51
C ARG A 60 -8.05 -8.13 -3.04
N THR A 61 -7.80 -6.85 -2.74
CA THR A 61 -7.87 -6.27 -1.40
C THR A 61 -9.05 -5.32 -1.31
N GLU A 62 -9.84 -5.46 -0.24
CA GLU A 62 -11.02 -4.66 0.03
C GLU A 62 -11.04 -4.28 1.51
N ALA A 63 -11.50 -3.07 1.82
CA ALA A 63 -11.82 -2.66 3.18
C ALA A 63 -13.35 -2.70 3.38
N ASP A 64 -13.78 -3.33 4.47
CA ASP A 64 -15.16 -3.34 4.95
C ASP A 64 -15.19 -2.96 6.44
N GLY A 65 -15.68 -1.76 6.73
CA GLY A 65 -15.61 -1.18 8.06
C GLY A 65 -14.17 -1.13 8.57
N THR A 66 -13.88 -1.82 9.68
CA THR A 66 -12.55 -1.92 10.28
C THR A 66 -11.72 -3.10 9.78
N THR A 67 -12.24 -3.88 8.82
CA THR A 67 -11.59 -5.11 8.34
C THR A 67 -11.03 -4.91 6.94
N VAL A 68 -9.76 -5.28 6.75
CA VAL A 68 -9.19 -5.43 5.40
C VAL A 68 -9.17 -6.91 5.07
N ARG A 69 -9.77 -7.26 3.93
CA ARG A 69 -9.79 -8.62 3.40
C ARG A 69 -9.02 -8.66 2.09
N THR A 70 -8.03 -9.55 2.01
CA THR A 70 -7.31 -9.84 0.77
C THR A 70 -7.53 -11.28 0.34
N ARG A 71 -7.90 -11.47 -0.91
CA ARG A 71 -8.01 -12.78 -1.55
C ARG A 71 -6.93 -12.93 -2.61
N VAL A 72 -6.22 -14.05 -2.56
CA VAL A 72 -5.17 -14.42 -3.53
C VAL A 72 -5.55 -15.72 -4.22
N GLU A 73 -5.43 -15.78 -5.54
CA GLU A 73 -5.76 -16.97 -6.35
C GLU A 73 -4.58 -17.39 -7.23
N ARG A 74 -4.13 -18.65 -7.11
CA ARG A 74 -2.99 -19.19 -7.87
C ARG A 74 -3.24 -20.62 -8.35
N ASP A 75 -2.60 -21.01 -9.44
CA ASP A 75 -2.80 -22.35 -10.03
C ASP A 75 -2.09 -23.47 -9.25
N ARG A 76 -1.03 -23.13 -8.52
CA ARG A 76 -0.21 -24.08 -7.76
C ARG A 76 0.00 -23.58 -6.33
N THR A 77 0.06 -24.52 -5.38
CA THR A 77 0.28 -24.22 -3.96
C THR A 77 1.60 -23.48 -3.71
N GLY A 78 2.69 -23.83 -4.42
CA GLY A 78 3.96 -23.12 -4.28
C GLY A 78 3.89 -21.65 -4.73
N GLY A 79 3.14 -21.37 -5.81
CA GLY A 79 2.88 -19.99 -6.24
C GLY A 79 1.99 -19.24 -5.27
N LEU A 80 1.02 -19.93 -4.65
CA LEU A 80 0.18 -19.35 -3.59
C LEU A 80 1.00 -18.95 -2.37
N GLN A 81 1.89 -19.84 -1.90
CA GLN A 81 2.73 -19.57 -0.74
C GLN A 81 3.66 -18.38 -0.98
N SER A 82 4.41 -18.36 -2.09
CA SER A 82 5.27 -17.20 -2.43
C SER A 82 4.47 -15.89 -2.45
N SER A 83 3.27 -15.89 -3.02
CA SER A 83 2.43 -14.69 -3.07
C SER A 83 1.87 -14.28 -1.71
N ALA A 84 1.60 -15.26 -0.84
CA ALA A 84 1.17 -15.01 0.52
C ALA A 84 2.29 -14.36 1.32
N ASP A 85 3.52 -14.87 1.21
CA ASP A 85 4.68 -14.31 1.91
C ASP A 85 4.98 -12.87 1.44
N ASP A 86 5.00 -12.64 0.12
CA ASP A 86 5.19 -11.29 -0.44
C ASP A 86 4.07 -10.34 0.05
N TYR A 87 2.82 -10.80 0.06
CA TYR A 87 1.69 -10.01 0.55
C TYR A 87 1.81 -9.67 2.04
N LEU A 88 2.19 -10.62 2.88
CA LEU A 88 2.29 -10.40 4.33
C LEU A 88 3.42 -9.43 4.68
N VAL A 89 4.52 -9.44 3.93
CA VAL A 89 5.58 -8.44 4.06
C VAL A 89 5.06 -7.06 3.67
N ASN A 90 4.40 -6.93 2.52
CA ASN A 90 3.86 -5.64 2.07
C ASN A 90 2.77 -5.11 3.04
N LEU A 91 1.97 -6.00 3.63
CA LEU A 91 0.98 -5.66 4.66
C LEU A 91 1.63 -5.10 5.92
N ALA A 92 2.71 -5.73 6.42
CA ALA A 92 3.42 -5.23 7.59
C ALA A 92 3.97 -3.81 7.35
N VAL A 93 4.54 -3.56 6.16
CA VAL A 93 5.03 -2.23 5.77
C VAL A 93 3.88 -1.23 5.68
N ALA A 94 2.74 -1.61 5.10
CA ALA A 94 1.57 -0.74 5.01
C ALA A 94 1.05 -0.36 6.41
N GLU A 95 1.01 -1.30 7.36
CA GLU A 95 0.61 -1.02 8.74
C GLU A 95 1.57 -0.05 9.44
N GLU A 96 2.88 -0.23 9.26
CA GLU A 96 3.91 0.65 9.82
C GLU A 96 3.78 2.08 9.27
N VAL A 97 3.68 2.23 7.93
CA VAL A 97 3.53 3.55 7.28
C VAL A 97 2.27 4.27 7.76
N VAL A 98 1.15 3.54 7.90
CA VAL A 98 -0.10 4.12 8.40
C VAL A 98 0.03 4.55 9.86
N ALA A 99 0.68 3.75 10.70
CA ALA A 99 0.94 4.14 12.09
C ALA A 99 1.77 5.43 12.18
N SER A 100 2.90 5.49 11.47
CA SER A 100 3.76 6.68 11.45
C SER A 100 3.07 7.93 10.91
N ALA A 101 2.21 7.78 9.88
CA ALA A 101 1.45 8.90 9.33
C ALA A 101 0.45 9.48 10.36
N ARG A 102 -0.17 8.63 11.19
CA ARG A 102 -1.11 9.06 12.23
C ARG A 102 -0.41 9.76 13.39
N GLU A 103 0.75 9.26 13.80
CA GLU A 103 1.60 9.93 14.79
C GLU A 103 2.00 11.33 14.34
N THR A 104 2.40 11.47 13.06
CA THR A 104 2.75 12.75 12.47
C THR A 104 1.57 13.72 12.42
N THR A 105 0.36 13.23 12.11
CA THR A 105 -0.85 14.05 12.09
C THR A 105 -1.22 14.52 13.49
N ALA A 106 -1.19 13.63 14.49
CA ALA A 106 -1.47 13.99 15.87
C ALA A 106 -0.50 15.04 16.43
N ALA A 107 0.79 14.96 16.06
CA ALA A 107 1.77 15.99 16.42
C ALA A 107 1.50 17.34 15.73
N ALA A 108 0.98 17.34 14.50
CA ALA A 108 0.62 18.56 13.79
C ALA A 108 -0.64 19.23 14.38
N ASP A 109 -1.62 18.45 14.83
CA ASP A 109 -2.82 18.96 15.52
C ASP A 109 -2.47 19.63 16.87
N ASP A 110 -1.49 19.09 17.61
CA ASP A 110 -1.01 19.66 18.88
C ASP A 110 -0.27 21.01 18.69
N ALA A 111 0.52 21.14 17.62
CA ALA A 111 1.23 22.36 17.29
C ALA A 111 0.32 23.52 16.81
N GLY A 112 -0.96 23.24 16.51
CA GLY A 112 -1.92 24.19 15.95
C GLY A 112 -2.60 25.13 16.96
N THR A 113 -2.43 24.94 18.27
CA THR A 113 -2.99 25.87 19.28
C THR A 113 -1.99 27.01 19.57
N VAL A 114 -1.65 27.79 18.56
CA VAL A 114 -1.21 29.17 18.79
C VAL A 114 -2.47 29.98 18.98
N ASP A 115 -2.85 30.20 20.24
CA ASP A 115 -3.83 31.21 20.62
C ASP A 115 -3.42 32.51 19.96
N ALA A 116 -4.15 32.90 18.91
CA ALA A 116 -4.08 34.23 18.33
C ALA A 116 -4.76 35.20 19.30
N GLY A 117 -4.20 35.30 20.51
CA GLY A 117 -4.46 36.34 21.47
C GLY A 117 -4.19 37.66 20.77
N THR A 118 -5.27 38.35 20.44
CA THR A 118 -5.24 39.74 20.01
C THR A 118 -4.81 40.53 21.23
N ASP A 119 -3.51 40.76 21.37
CA ASP A 119 -2.99 41.76 22.29
C ASP A 119 -2.20 42.79 21.48
N ASP A 120 -2.91 43.86 21.15
CA ASP A 120 -2.35 45.19 20.97
C ASP A 120 -1.41 45.50 22.14
N ALA A 121 -0.12 45.21 21.96
CA ALA A 121 0.92 45.68 22.86
C ALA A 121 2.09 46.20 22.03
N GLU A 122 2.06 47.52 21.85
CA GLU A 122 3.11 48.37 21.30
C GLU A 122 4.50 47.91 21.77
N THR A 123 5.22 47.19 20.91
CA THR A 123 6.66 47.01 21.11
C THR A 123 7.35 48.24 20.58
N ASN A 124 7.67 49.17 21.49
CA ASN A 124 8.61 50.26 21.31
C ASN A 124 9.95 49.71 20.81
N ARG A 125 10.09 49.54 19.49
CA ARG A 125 11.38 49.39 18.84
C ARG A 125 11.94 50.80 18.71
N GLU A 126 12.73 51.19 19.71
CA GLU A 126 13.65 52.31 19.59
C GLU A 126 14.62 52.04 18.43
N THR A 127 14.23 52.45 17.23
CA THR A 127 15.14 52.62 16.11
C THR A 127 16.08 53.75 16.47
N ARG A 128 17.26 53.42 16.99
CA ARG A 128 18.42 54.31 16.91
C ARG A 128 18.71 54.49 15.43
N THR A 129 18.16 55.58 14.90
CA THR A 129 18.52 56.16 13.63
C THR A 129 19.74 57.00 13.94
N ASP A 130 20.93 56.46 13.68
CA ASP A 130 22.11 57.32 13.56
C ASP A 130 21.92 58.12 12.26
N ALA A 131 21.25 59.25 12.42
CA ALA A 131 21.10 60.28 11.42
C ALA A 131 22.31 61.21 11.44
N ASP A 132 22.47 61.88 10.31
CA ASP A 132 23.35 63.01 10.01
C ASP A 132 24.78 62.66 9.61
N ALA A 133 25.06 62.57 8.30
CA ALA A 133 25.08 63.63 7.28
C ALA A 133 26.40 64.41 7.27
N ASP A 134 27.05 64.32 6.11
CA ASP A 134 27.84 65.33 5.41
C ASP A 134 28.71 66.32 6.21
N ALA A 135 30.03 66.17 6.08
CA ALA A 135 30.94 67.30 5.89
C ALA A 135 32.20 66.90 5.10
N ASN A 136 32.27 67.44 3.89
CA ASN A 136 33.37 67.55 2.92
C ASN A 136 34.79 67.82 3.47
N THR A 137 35.78 67.34 2.68
CA THR A 137 37.14 67.91 2.41
C THR A 137 38.09 68.10 3.61
N ASP A 138 39.36 67.72 3.60
CA ASP A 138 40.39 67.92 2.58
C ASP A 138 41.55 66.95 2.85
N THR A 139 42.19 66.45 1.80
CA THR A 139 43.41 65.61 1.91
C THR A 139 44.62 66.52 1.83
N ASP A 140 45.18 66.91 2.98
CA ASP A 140 46.47 67.61 3.01
C ASP A 140 47.61 66.58 3.07
N THR A 141 48.48 66.64 2.05
CA THR A 141 49.66 65.78 1.87
C THR A 141 50.90 66.64 2.05
N GLN A 142 51.65 66.37 3.13
CA GLN A 142 53.07 66.72 3.39
C GLN A 142 53.48 68.21 3.37
#